data_AF-X6MJK2-F1
#
_entry.id   AF-X6MJK2-F1
#
_cell.length_a   1.000
_cell.length_b   1.000
_cell.length_c   1.000
_cell.angle_alpha   90.00
_cell.angle_beta   90.00
_cell.angle_gamma   90.00
#
_symmetry.space_group_name_H-M   'P 1'
#
loop_
_entity.id
_entity.type
_entity.pdbx_description
1 polymer ?
#
loop_
_entity_poly.entity_id
_entity_poly.type
_entity_poly.pdbx_seq_one_letter_code
_entity_poly.pdbx_strand_id
1 'polypeptide(L)'
;MSGLTEFEKQYFSEGFRFLDKNKDDKVEKNDLGAMLKALKFDLNEQQIVDMIQVADSKKDGTVRYEDFLARFVHKDMGELEAELQQAFEIVAGENVKISTGDLQAFFNAIGEEVNDEELKEIMDMAGTDGKLSKEEFIKMLHV
;
A
#
# COMPACT_ATOMS: atom_id res chain seq x y z
N MET A 1 -1.06 -8.32 -7.47
CA MET A 1 -0.05 -7.75 -8.36
C MET A 1 0.43 -6.48 -7.68
N SER A 2 1.73 -6.39 -7.44
CA SER A 2 2.41 -5.39 -6.63
C SER A 2 2.80 -4.18 -7.48
N GLY A 3 2.22 -3.02 -7.18
CA GLY A 3 2.51 -1.74 -7.83
C GLY A 3 1.24 -0.97 -8.17
N LEU A 4 1.37 0.37 -8.20
CA LEU A 4 0.34 1.32 -8.66
C LEU A 4 -0.46 0.72 -9.83
N THR A 5 -1.79 0.81 -9.74
CA THR A 5 -2.67 0.40 -10.83
C THR A 5 -2.32 1.18 -12.09
N GLU A 6 -2.61 0.63 -13.27
CA GLU A 6 -2.39 1.36 -14.52
C GLU A 6 -3.13 2.70 -14.55
N PHE A 7 -4.27 2.79 -13.89
CA PHE A 7 -5.02 4.04 -13.72
C PHE A 7 -4.24 5.06 -12.89
N GLU A 8 -3.71 4.67 -11.72
CA GLU A 8 -2.93 5.57 -10.88
C GLU A 8 -1.63 6.01 -11.56
N LYS A 9 -0.91 5.09 -12.21
CA LYS A 9 0.29 5.43 -13.00
C LYS A 9 -0.03 6.43 -14.10
N GLN A 10 -1.16 6.25 -14.80
CA GLN A 10 -1.57 7.15 -15.87
C GLN A 10 -1.92 8.53 -15.32
N TYR A 11 -2.57 8.59 -14.16
CA TYR A 11 -2.91 9.83 -13.47
C TYR A 11 -1.66 10.58 -12.97
N PHE A 12 -0.70 9.86 -12.39
CA PHE A 12 0.61 10.43 -12.02
C PHE A 12 1.39 10.90 -13.25
N SER A 13 1.37 10.13 -14.35
CA SER A 13 2.01 10.51 -15.61
C SER A 13 1.44 11.80 -16.19
N GLU A 14 0.11 11.95 -16.18
CA GLU A 14 -0.54 13.18 -16.65
C GLU A 14 -0.24 14.38 -15.74
N GLY A 15 -0.25 14.17 -14.42
CA GLY A 15 0.14 15.19 -13.44
C GLY A 15 1.59 15.63 -13.63
N PHE A 16 2.53 14.69 -13.78
CA PHE A 16 3.93 15.00 -14.03
C PHE A 16 4.13 15.75 -15.34
N ARG A 17 3.49 15.30 -16.43
CA ARG A 17 3.55 16.01 -17.73
C ARG A 17 2.97 17.41 -17.69
N PHE A 18 2.02 17.68 -16.78
CA PHE A 18 1.47 19.01 -16.59
C PHE A 18 2.46 19.96 -15.90
N LEU A 19 3.28 19.45 -14.99
CA LEU A 19 4.29 20.22 -14.27
C LEU A 19 5.60 20.35 -15.05
N ASP A 20 6.00 19.31 -15.77
CA ASP A 20 7.20 19.24 -16.60
C ASP A 20 7.03 20.04 -17.90
N LYS A 21 7.14 21.36 -17.80
CA LYS A 21 7.00 22.29 -18.94
C LYS A 21 8.13 22.16 -19.95
N ASN A 22 9.32 21.79 -19.49
CA ASN A 22 10.55 21.66 -20.27
C ASN A 22 10.73 20.26 -20.87
N LYS A 23 9.89 19.29 -20.51
CA LYS A 23 9.90 17.91 -20.99
C LYS A 23 11.23 17.20 -20.73
N ASP A 24 11.82 17.44 -19.56
CA ASP A 24 13.06 16.78 -19.15
C ASP A 24 12.84 15.64 -18.15
N ASP A 25 11.58 15.22 -17.98
CA ASP A 25 11.11 14.18 -17.07
C ASP A 25 11.45 14.47 -15.59
N LYS A 26 11.68 15.75 -15.27
CA LYS A 26 11.92 16.26 -13.92
C LYS A 26 10.90 17.31 -13.55
N VAL A 27 10.55 17.32 -12.28
CA VAL A 27 9.70 18.36 -11.69
C VAL A 27 10.37 18.93 -10.46
N GLU A 28 10.15 20.21 -10.19
CA GLU A 28 10.62 20.80 -8.95
C GLU A 28 9.87 20.18 -7.77
N LYS A 29 10.58 19.96 -6.66
CA LYS A 29 10.01 19.42 -5.43
C LYS A 29 8.75 20.15 -4.94
N ASN A 30 8.69 21.47 -5.13
CA ASN A 30 7.56 22.30 -4.72
C ASN A 30 6.32 22.01 -5.57
N ASP A 31 6.52 21.88 -6.88
CA ASP A 31 5.46 21.58 -7.85
C ASP A 31 4.91 20.17 -7.65
N LEU A 32 5.79 19.20 -7.40
CA LEU A 32 5.40 17.83 -7.07
C LEU A 32 4.52 17.78 -5.81
N GLY A 33 4.89 18.53 -4.76
CA GLY A 33 4.09 18.62 -3.54
C GLY A 33 2.72 19.27 -3.76
N ALA A 34 2.65 20.29 -4.61
CA ALA A 34 1.38 20.92 -4.98
C ALA A 34 0.46 19.94 -5.76
N MET A 35 1.04 19.14 -6.66
CA MET A 35 0.32 18.09 -7.38
C MET A 35 -0.16 16.99 -6.43
N LEU A 36 0.68 16.48 -5.54
CA LEU A 36 0.28 15.45 -4.57
C LEU A 36 -0.87 15.91 -3.67
N LYS A 37 -0.85 17.19 -3.23
CA LYS A 37 -1.97 17.81 -2.52
C LYS A 37 -3.23 17.92 -3.38
N ALA A 38 -3.08 18.23 -4.67
CA ALA A 38 -4.19 18.35 -5.61
C ALA A 38 -4.82 16.98 -5.96
N LEU A 39 -4.02 15.92 -5.96
CA LEU A 39 -4.44 14.55 -6.24
C LEU A 39 -5.27 13.92 -5.12
N LYS A 40 -5.34 14.56 -3.94
CA LYS A 40 -6.17 14.12 -2.80
C LYS A 40 -5.98 12.66 -2.42
N PHE A 41 -4.76 12.14 -2.54
CA PHE A 41 -4.40 10.95 -1.78
C PHE A 41 -4.46 11.30 -0.28
N ASP A 42 -4.80 10.36 0.58
CA ASP A 42 -4.88 10.51 2.05
C ASP A 42 -3.49 10.74 2.71
N LEU A 43 -2.56 11.32 1.96
CA LEU A 43 -1.21 11.65 2.39
C LEU A 43 -1.23 12.98 3.13
N ASN A 44 -0.73 12.98 4.37
CA ASN A 44 -0.55 14.20 5.14
C ASN A 44 0.66 15.03 4.66
N GLU A 45 0.77 16.29 5.07
CA GLU A 45 1.87 17.18 4.65
C GLU A 45 3.25 16.60 4.94
N GLN A 46 3.39 15.89 6.07
CA GLN A 46 4.65 15.28 6.48
C GLN A 46 5.02 14.11 5.54
N GLN A 47 4.07 13.24 5.22
CA GLN A 47 4.23 12.13 4.28
C GLN A 47 4.63 12.64 2.89
N ILE A 48 3.98 13.69 2.39
CA ILE A 48 4.32 14.33 1.10
C ILE A 48 5.76 14.85 1.12
N VAL A 49 6.14 15.59 2.16
CA VAL A 49 7.52 16.13 2.29
C VAL A 49 8.54 14.99 2.33
N ASP A 50 8.28 13.95 3.11
CA ASP A 50 9.17 12.80 3.22
C ASP A 50 9.27 12.04 1.89
N MET A 51 8.16 11.88 1.15
CA MET A 51 8.19 11.26 -0.19
C MET A 51 9.04 12.04 -1.17
N ILE A 52 8.89 13.37 -1.17
CA ILE A 52 9.67 14.27 -2.02
C ILE A 52 11.16 14.20 -1.65
N GLN A 53 11.51 14.20 -0.37
CA GLN A 53 12.91 14.06 0.08
C GLN A 53 13.52 12.71 -0.30
N VAL A 54 12.73 11.66 -0.20
CA VAL A 54 13.13 10.30 -0.54
C VAL A 54 13.32 10.16 -2.07
N ALA A 55 12.47 10.82 -2.86
CA ALA A 55 12.57 10.83 -4.32
C ALA A 55 13.68 11.75 -4.84
N ASP A 56 13.97 12.88 -4.17
CA ASP A 56 15.13 13.75 -4.40
C ASP A 56 16.42 13.15 -3.80
N SER A 57 16.74 11.92 -4.22
CA SER A 57 17.94 11.19 -3.78
C SER A 57 19.24 11.94 -4.07
N LYS A 58 19.24 12.80 -5.09
CA LYS A 58 20.38 13.63 -5.51
C LYS A 58 20.48 14.94 -4.75
N LYS A 59 19.45 15.32 -3.99
CA LYS A 59 19.34 16.61 -3.29
C LYS A 59 19.59 17.80 -4.22
N ASP A 60 19.20 17.66 -5.48
CA ASP A 60 19.35 18.72 -6.49
C ASP A 60 18.10 19.60 -6.59
N GLY A 61 17.08 19.29 -5.78
CA GLY A 61 15.82 20.04 -5.73
C GLY A 61 14.81 19.64 -6.80
N THR A 62 15.18 18.66 -7.65
CA THR A 62 14.33 18.13 -8.71
C THR A 62 14.08 16.65 -8.50
N VAL A 63 12.87 16.20 -8.84
CA VAL A 63 12.48 14.81 -8.74
C VAL A 63 12.21 14.27 -10.14
N ARG A 64 12.85 13.16 -10.48
CA ARG A 64 12.55 12.44 -11.73
C ARG A 64 11.32 11.57 -11.56
N TYR A 65 10.52 11.50 -12.61
CA TYR A 65 9.29 10.70 -12.61
C TYR A 65 9.54 9.23 -12.26
N GLU A 66 10.58 8.61 -12.83
CA GLU A 66 10.93 7.22 -12.53
C GLU A 66 11.34 7.02 -11.06
N ASP A 67 12.12 7.96 -10.51
CA ASP A 67 12.55 7.92 -9.11
C ASP A 67 11.35 8.10 -8.17
N PHE A 68 10.42 8.99 -8.53
CA PHE A 68 9.17 9.18 -7.81
C PHE A 68 8.31 7.93 -7.83
N LEU A 69 8.02 7.34 -8.99
CA LEU A 69 7.22 6.12 -9.10
C LEU A 69 7.85 4.97 -8.31
N ALA A 70 9.16 4.77 -8.45
CA ALA A 70 9.87 3.71 -7.73
C ALA A 70 9.79 3.88 -6.21
N ARG A 71 9.78 5.12 -5.70
CA ARG A 71 9.67 5.41 -4.26
C ARG A 71 8.24 5.49 -3.75
N PHE A 72 7.30 5.95 -4.57
CA PHE A 72 5.87 6.00 -4.27
C PHE A 72 5.34 4.57 -4.08
N VAL A 73 5.66 3.68 -5.04
CA VAL A 73 5.36 2.24 -4.94
C VAL A 73 5.97 1.61 -3.70
N HIS A 74 7.15 2.08 -3.26
CA HIS A 74 7.83 1.51 -2.10
C HIS A 74 7.29 2.01 -0.76
N LYS A 75 6.77 3.23 -0.70
CA LYS A 75 6.31 3.86 0.56
C LYS A 75 4.88 3.50 0.91
N ASP A 76 3.98 3.45 -0.09
CA ASP A 76 2.62 2.90 0.11
C ASP A 76 2.66 1.40 0.42
N MET A 77 3.55 0.63 -0.22
CA MET A 77 3.75 -0.77 0.18
C MET A 77 4.41 -0.90 1.56
N GLY A 78 5.29 0.00 1.98
CA GLY A 78 5.99 -0.12 3.26
C GLY A 78 5.07 0.05 4.49
N GLU A 79 4.21 1.06 4.47
CA GLU A 79 3.23 1.29 5.55
C GLU A 79 2.10 0.25 5.49
N LEU A 80 1.58 -0.07 4.30
CA LEU A 80 0.55 -1.10 4.15
C LEU A 80 1.07 -2.51 4.45
N GLU A 81 2.28 -2.88 4.00
CA GLU A 81 2.88 -4.17 4.38
C GLU A 81 3.16 -4.23 5.87
N ALA A 82 3.57 -3.13 6.52
CA ALA A 82 3.79 -3.10 7.96
C ALA A 82 2.48 -3.25 8.75
N GLU A 83 1.40 -2.59 8.33
CA GLU A 83 0.07 -2.75 8.93
C GLU A 83 -0.49 -4.17 8.70
N LEU A 84 -0.35 -4.69 7.48
CA LEU A 84 -0.76 -6.06 7.14
C LEU A 84 0.08 -7.11 7.85
N GLN A 85 1.38 -6.86 8.05
CA GLN A 85 2.28 -7.69 8.86
C GLN A 85 1.83 -7.70 10.32
N GLN A 86 1.52 -6.53 10.90
CA GLN A 86 1.04 -6.44 12.27
C GLN A 86 -0.32 -7.12 12.44
N ALA A 87 -1.26 -6.91 11.50
CA ALA A 87 -2.54 -7.61 11.49
C ALA A 87 -2.33 -9.12 11.42
N PHE A 88 -1.44 -9.59 10.53
CA PHE A 88 -1.09 -11.01 10.43
C PHE A 88 -0.46 -11.55 11.72
N GLU A 89 0.45 -10.82 12.37
CA GLU A 89 1.08 -11.23 13.64
C GLU A 89 0.08 -11.27 14.80
N ILE A 90 -0.89 -10.35 14.82
CA ILE A 90 -1.97 -10.35 15.82
C ILE A 90 -2.89 -11.56 15.62
N VAL A 91 -3.24 -11.87 14.37
CA VAL A 91 -4.12 -13.01 14.04
C VAL A 91 -3.37 -14.33 14.27
N ALA A 92 -2.19 -14.49 13.67
CA ALA A 92 -1.44 -15.74 13.69
C ALA A 92 -0.75 -16.01 15.04
N GLY A 93 -0.50 -14.99 15.86
CA GLY A 93 0.24 -15.12 17.11
C GLY A 93 1.65 -15.68 16.88
N GLU A 94 1.95 -16.83 17.50
CA GLU A 94 3.22 -17.55 17.30
C GLU A 94 3.20 -18.50 16.08
N ASN A 95 2.07 -18.61 15.38
CA ASN A 95 1.92 -19.54 14.26
C ASN A 95 2.46 -18.96 12.94
N VAL A 96 3.00 -19.84 12.09
CA VAL A 96 3.50 -19.48 10.75
C VAL A 96 2.37 -19.37 9.71
N LYS A 97 1.18 -19.91 10.03
CA LYS A 97 -0.02 -19.86 9.21
C LYS A 97 -1.24 -19.62 10.10
N ILE A 98 -2.19 -18.84 9.60
CA ILE A 98 -3.46 -18.53 10.25
C ILE A 98 -4.39 -19.73 10.11
N SER A 99 -4.87 -20.26 11.22
CA SER A 99 -5.94 -21.27 11.26
C SER A 99 -7.33 -20.62 11.35
N THR A 100 -8.39 -21.41 11.17
CA THR A 100 -9.77 -20.93 11.37
C THR A 100 -10.01 -20.42 12.79
N GLY A 101 -9.39 -21.05 13.79
CA GLY A 101 -9.46 -20.60 15.19
C GLY A 101 -8.76 -19.26 15.44
N ASP A 102 -7.66 -19.00 14.72
CA ASP A 102 -6.91 -17.74 14.80
C ASP A 102 -7.73 -16.57 14.22
N LEU A 103 -8.39 -16.79 13.08
CA LEU A 103 -9.33 -15.80 12.50
C LEU A 103 -10.50 -15.54 13.43
N GLN A 104 -11.10 -16.59 14.00
CA GLN A 104 -12.22 -16.45 14.94
C GLN A 104 -11.81 -15.64 16.16
N ALA A 105 -10.62 -15.89 16.71
CA ALA A 105 -10.07 -15.12 17.82
C ALA A 105 -9.82 -13.65 17.41
N PHE A 106 -9.34 -13.40 16.21
CA PHE A 106 -9.13 -12.05 15.68
C PHE A 106 -10.44 -11.26 15.54
N PHE A 107 -11.46 -11.82 14.87
CA PHE A 107 -12.76 -11.18 14.72
C PHE A 107 -13.39 -10.88 16.09
N ASN A 108 -13.34 -11.84 17.02
CA ASN A 108 -13.82 -11.62 18.38
C ASN A 108 -13.03 -10.53 19.13
N ALA A 109 -11.72 -10.40 18.87
CA ALA A 109 -10.87 -9.39 19.49
C ALA A 109 -11.17 -7.97 18.97
N ILE A 110 -11.59 -7.82 17.72
CA ILE A 110 -12.05 -6.55 17.14
C ILE A 110 -13.55 -6.27 17.41
N GLY A 111 -14.24 -7.20 18.07
CA GLY A 111 -15.64 -7.07 18.46
C GLY A 111 -16.64 -7.47 17.37
N GLU A 112 -16.20 -8.18 16.33
CA GLU A 112 -17.06 -8.77 15.31
C GLU A 112 -17.27 -10.26 15.58
N GLU A 113 -18.52 -10.70 15.60
CA GLU A 113 -18.84 -12.13 15.71
C GLU A 113 -18.84 -12.75 14.31
N VAL A 114 -17.89 -13.65 14.07
CA VAL A 114 -17.82 -14.45 12.84
C VAL A 114 -18.21 -15.90 13.13
N ASN A 115 -19.01 -16.49 12.26
CA ASN A 115 -19.46 -17.88 12.40
C ASN A 115 -18.61 -18.86 11.57
N ASP A 116 -18.76 -20.16 11.83
CA ASP A 116 -17.97 -21.21 11.16
C ASP A 116 -18.22 -21.29 9.64
N GLU A 117 -19.40 -20.88 9.16
CA GLU A 117 -19.71 -20.83 7.73
C GLU A 117 -18.98 -19.67 7.05
N GLU A 118 -18.98 -18.49 7.65
CA GLU A 118 -18.23 -17.32 7.17
C GLU A 118 -16.72 -17.58 7.17
N LEU A 119 -16.18 -18.20 8.22
CA LEU A 119 -14.77 -18.62 8.25
C LEU A 119 -14.45 -19.61 7.13
N LYS A 120 -15.37 -20.52 6.83
CA LYS A 120 -15.19 -21.50 5.75
C LYS A 120 -15.24 -20.84 4.38
N GLU A 121 -16.13 -19.87 4.17
CA GLU A 121 -16.17 -19.06 2.95
C GLU A 121 -14.87 -18.27 2.77
N ILE A 122 -14.36 -17.64 3.84
CA ILE A 122 -13.09 -16.93 3.85
C ILE A 122 -11.93 -17.86 3.43
N MET A 123 -11.88 -19.07 4.00
CA MET A 123 -10.86 -20.06 3.68
C MET A 123 -10.96 -20.60 2.24
N ASP A 124 -12.19 -20.79 1.74
CA ASP A 124 -12.47 -21.27 0.38
C ASP A 124 -12.14 -20.20 -0.67
N MET A 125 -12.46 -18.93 -0.39
CA MET A 125 -12.08 -17.78 -1.22
C MET A 125 -10.56 -17.62 -1.31
N ALA A 126 -9.84 -17.88 -0.22
CA ALA A 126 -8.38 -17.88 -0.21
C ALA A 126 -7.77 -19.11 -0.92
N GLY A 127 -8.59 -20.12 -1.25
CA GLY A 127 -8.16 -21.34 -1.94
C GLY A 127 -7.30 -22.26 -1.08
N THR A 128 -7.49 -22.23 0.24
CA THR A 128 -6.60 -22.93 1.19
C THR A 128 -7.25 -24.19 1.77
N ASP A 129 -6.43 -25.15 2.19
CA ASP A 129 -6.85 -26.40 2.83
C ASP A 129 -7.11 -26.25 4.35
N GLY A 130 -7.47 -25.04 4.80
CA GLY A 130 -7.76 -24.72 6.20
C GLY A 130 -6.62 -24.02 6.96
N LYS A 131 -5.57 -23.60 6.26
CA LYS A 131 -4.51 -22.74 6.82
C LYS A 131 -4.08 -21.68 5.83
N LEU A 132 -4.23 -20.42 6.24
CA LEU A 132 -3.93 -19.24 5.46
C LEU A 132 -2.48 -18.80 5.69
N SER A 133 -1.69 -18.73 4.62
CA SER A 133 -0.36 -18.14 4.65
C SER A 133 -0.43 -16.61 4.61
N LYS A 134 0.66 -15.96 4.99
CA LYS A 134 0.81 -14.50 4.92
C LYS A 134 0.45 -13.94 3.53
N GLU A 135 0.91 -14.60 2.47
CA GLU A 135 0.66 -14.17 1.09
C GLU A 135 -0.82 -14.26 0.71
N GLU A 136 -1.53 -15.27 1.20
CA GLU A 136 -2.96 -15.46 0.97
C GLU A 136 -3.79 -14.45 1.78
N PHE A 137 -3.37 -14.14 3.01
CA PHE A 137 -4.04 -13.17 3.87
C PHE A 137 -3.96 -11.76 3.27
N ILE A 138 -2.77 -11.40 2.78
CA ILE A 138 -2.54 -10.13 2.08
C ILE A 138 -3.35 -10.05 0.78
N LYS A 139 -3.44 -11.15 0.01
CA LYS A 139 -4.26 -11.18 -1.21
C LYS A 139 -5.74 -11.01 -0.91
N MET A 140 -6.21 -11.51 0.22
CA MET A 140 -7.61 -11.40 0.62
C MET A 140 -8.01 -9.99 1.04
N LEU A 141 -7.12 -9.27 1.72
CA LEU A 141 -7.34 -7.89 2.16
C LEU A 141 -7.16 -6.84 1.05
N HIS A 142 -6.57 -7.23 -0.09
CA HIS A 142 -6.32 -6.37 -1.25
C HIS A 142 -7.44 -6.41 -2.32
N VAL A 143 -8.61 -6.94 -2.00
CA VAL A 143 -9.77 -7.03 -2.91
C VAL A 143 -10.48 -5.68 -3.07
#